data_AF-A0A970HR31-F1
#
_entry.id   AF-A0A970HR31-F1
#
_cell.length_a   1.000
_cell.length_b   1.000
_cell.length_c   1.000
_cell.angle_alpha   90.00
_cell.angle_beta   90.00
_cell.angle_gamma   90.00
#
_symmetry.space_group_name_H-M   'P 1'
#
loop_
_entity.id
_entity.type
_entity.pdbx_description
1 polymer ?
#
loop_
_entity_poly.entity_id
_entity_poly.type
_entity_poly.pdbx_seq_one_letter_code
_entity_poly.pdbx_strand_id
1 'polypeptide(L)'
;MKKKRWSATESQKRGIISLPFKIGMLLTTLALAYFLGGRLLPGQERYIYLSPDRYPPGGIYSLNTTIKKGSILYIVNDNGNFHVLIGTDPYDNCRVRWLRHEQVFASYCTDARYDIHGRWLSGPGSRGLDRYECFMHHGNLVIDTETRIPGDPRPEEPEQS
;
A
#
# COMPACT_ATOMS: atom_id res chain seq x y z
N MET A 1 -49.81 -69.63 12.35
CA MET A 1 -49.16 -68.30 12.26
C MET A 1 -47.73 -68.46 11.76
N LYS A 2 -47.41 -67.96 10.56
CA LYS A 2 -46.09 -68.06 9.92
C LYS A 2 -45.21 -66.86 10.34
N LYS A 3 -44.08 -67.10 11.03
CA LYS A 3 -43.05 -66.07 11.28
C LYS A 3 -42.12 -65.99 10.07
N LYS A 4 -42.11 -64.83 9.42
CA LYS A 4 -41.29 -64.50 8.23
C LYS A 4 -39.88 -64.12 8.69
N ARG A 5 -38.88 -64.98 8.47
CA ARG A 5 -37.45 -64.65 8.61
C ARG A 5 -37.08 -63.66 7.52
N TRP A 6 -36.63 -62.47 7.89
CA TRP A 6 -36.02 -61.51 6.96
C TRP A 6 -34.51 -61.75 6.89
N SER A 7 -34.03 -61.77 5.65
CA SER A 7 -32.67 -62.03 5.21
C SER A 7 -31.78 -60.82 5.49
N ALA A 8 -30.64 -61.04 6.14
CA ALA A 8 -29.52 -60.10 6.16
C ALA A 8 -28.44 -60.61 5.19
N THR A 9 -28.20 -59.85 4.12
CA THR A 9 -27.02 -59.91 3.24
C THR A 9 -27.07 -58.62 2.42
N GLU A 10 -26.45 -57.52 2.85
CA GLU A 10 -25.01 -57.25 2.86
C GLU A 10 -24.39 -57.31 1.46
N SER A 11 -24.18 -56.14 0.83
CA SER A 11 -22.94 -55.82 0.11
C SER A 11 -23.01 -54.35 -0.36
N GLN A 12 -22.76 -53.44 0.58
CA GLN A 12 -22.50 -52.05 0.24
C GLN A 12 -21.05 -51.99 -0.31
N LYS A 13 -20.90 -52.11 -1.64
CA LYS A 13 -19.65 -51.91 -2.37
C LYS A 13 -19.14 -50.47 -2.15
N ARG A 14 -18.49 -50.22 -1.01
CA ARG A 14 -17.65 -49.04 -0.81
C ARG A 14 -16.42 -49.23 -1.69
N GLY A 15 -16.37 -48.50 -2.80
CA GLY A 15 -15.22 -48.51 -3.71
C GLY A 15 -13.94 -48.20 -2.93
N ILE A 16 -13.11 -49.22 -2.73
CA ILE A 16 -11.78 -49.09 -2.16
C ILE A 16 -10.92 -48.45 -3.25
N ILE A 17 -10.92 -47.12 -3.31
CA ILE A 17 -9.94 -46.38 -4.12
C ILE A 17 -8.57 -46.82 -3.63
N SER A 18 -7.82 -47.48 -4.52
CA SER A 18 -6.53 -48.07 -4.18
C SER A 18 -5.59 -47.00 -3.63
N LEU A 19 -4.84 -47.36 -2.59
CA LEU A 19 -3.85 -46.50 -1.93
C LEU A 19 -2.94 -45.72 -2.91
N PRO A 20 -2.40 -46.31 -4.01
CA PRO A 20 -1.57 -45.57 -4.96
C PRO A 20 -2.31 -44.43 -5.68
N PHE A 21 -3.62 -44.57 -5.93
CA PHE A 21 -4.41 -43.51 -6.57
C PHE A 21 -4.59 -42.29 -5.65
N LYS A 22 -4.77 -42.53 -4.34
CA LYS A 22 -4.85 -41.46 -3.33
C LYS A 22 -3.53 -40.69 -3.22
N ILE A 23 -2.41 -41.40 -3.25
CA ILE A 23 -1.07 -40.79 -3.21
C ILE A 23 -0.82 -39.97 -4.48
N GLY A 24 -1.16 -40.52 -5.65
CA GLY A 24 -1.04 -39.79 -6.92
C GLY A 24 -1.87 -38.50 -6.96
N MET A 25 -3.10 -38.53 -6.43
CA MET A 25 -3.97 -37.36 -6.35
C MET A 25 -3.45 -36.30 -5.37
N LEU A 26 -2.87 -36.73 -4.23
CA LEU A 26 -2.26 -35.82 -3.25
C LEU A 26 -1.01 -35.13 -3.82
N LEU A 27 -0.15 -35.87 -4.51
CA LEU A 27 1.07 -35.31 -5.12
C LEU A 27 0.75 -34.33 -6.25
N THR A 28 -0.25 -34.64 -7.08
CA THR A 28 -0.70 -33.73 -8.15
C THR A 28 -1.36 -32.48 -7.60
N THR A 29 -2.17 -32.58 -6.55
CA THR A 29 -2.74 -31.39 -5.89
C THR A 29 -1.68 -30.53 -5.21
N LEU A 30 -0.68 -31.13 -4.56
CA LEU A 30 0.47 -30.40 -4.01
C LEU A 30 1.31 -29.73 -5.09
N ALA A 31 1.60 -30.43 -6.19
CA ALA A 31 2.33 -29.86 -7.32
C ALA A 31 1.55 -28.71 -7.96
N LEU A 32 0.24 -28.86 -8.14
CA LEU A 32 -0.63 -27.81 -8.67
C LEU A 32 -0.73 -26.61 -7.71
N ALA A 33 -0.83 -26.86 -6.40
CA ALA A 33 -0.81 -25.81 -5.39
C ALA A 33 0.54 -25.08 -5.33
N TYR A 34 1.66 -25.76 -5.53
CA TYR A 34 2.97 -25.14 -5.64
C TYR A 34 3.09 -24.28 -6.91
N PHE A 35 2.63 -24.81 -8.06
CA PHE A 35 2.72 -24.11 -9.34
C PHE A 35 1.75 -22.92 -9.45
N LEU A 36 0.56 -23.02 -8.85
CA LEU A 36 -0.42 -21.94 -8.78
C LEU A 36 -0.13 -20.97 -7.62
N GLY A 37 0.33 -21.47 -6.48
CA GLY A 37 0.65 -20.70 -5.28
C GLY A 37 1.95 -19.90 -5.39
N GLY A 38 2.94 -20.39 -6.14
CA GLY A 38 4.18 -19.67 -6.42
C GLY A 38 4.01 -18.39 -7.26
N ARG A 39 2.83 -18.19 -7.86
CA ARG A 39 2.47 -16.96 -8.60
C ARG A 39 1.75 -15.89 -7.76
N LEU A 40 1.47 -16.16 -6.48
CA LEU A 40 0.71 -15.27 -5.59
C LEU A 40 1.57 -14.54 -4.54
N LEU A 41 2.84 -14.26 -4.83
CA LEU A 41 3.62 -13.35 -3.99
C LEU A 41 3.85 -12.01 -4.71
N PRO A 42 2.91 -11.06 -4.65
CA PRO A 42 3.26 -9.67 -4.89
C PRO A 42 4.04 -9.17 -3.67
N GLY A 43 5.34 -9.47 -3.62
CA GLY A 43 6.26 -8.90 -2.64
C GLY A 43 6.60 -7.47 -3.01
N GLN A 44 5.62 -6.56 -3.01
CA GLN A 44 5.94 -5.15 -2.90
C GLN A 44 6.46 -4.95 -1.48
N GLU A 45 7.71 -4.52 -1.34
CA GLU A 45 8.27 -4.24 -0.01
C GLU A 45 7.41 -3.16 0.66
N ARG A 46 6.69 -3.56 1.71
CA ARG A 46 5.87 -2.66 2.52
C ARG A 46 6.69 -1.51 3.06
N TYR A 47 7.92 -1.80 3.48
CA TYR A 47 8.79 -0.86 4.16
C TYR A 47 9.96 -0.43 3.27
N ILE A 48 10.22 0.87 3.21
CA ILE A 48 11.45 1.42 2.64
C ILE A 48 12.34 1.86 3.79
N TYR A 49 13.56 1.32 3.85
CA TYR A 49 14.57 1.69 4.84
C TYR A 49 15.53 2.72 4.26
N LEU A 50 15.71 3.83 4.97
CA LEU A 50 16.53 4.94 4.55
C LEU A 50 17.48 5.37 5.68
N SER A 51 18.72 5.67 5.32
CA SER A 51 19.67 6.27 6.25
C SER A 51 19.34 7.77 6.45
N PRO A 52 19.03 8.22 7.68
CA PRO A 52 18.52 9.57 7.96
C PRO A 52 19.58 10.68 7.76
N ASP A 53 20.86 10.34 7.84
CA ASP A 53 22.01 11.20 7.58
C ASP A 53 22.02 11.81 6.16
N ARG A 54 21.39 11.13 5.18
CA ARG A 54 21.21 11.65 3.82
C ARG A 54 20.15 12.75 3.71
N TYR A 55 19.37 12.97 4.78
CA TYR A 55 18.24 13.89 4.81
C TYR A 55 18.38 14.86 5.99
N PRO A 56 19.36 15.78 5.99
CA PRO A 56 19.59 16.67 7.12
C PRO A 56 18.39 17.60 7.42
N PRO A 57 18.30 18.12 8.66
CA PRO A 57 17.24 19.03 9.08
C PRO A 57 17.08 20.27 8.19
N GLY A 58 15.84 20.69 7.97
CA GLY A 58 15.46 21.82 7.12
C GLY A 58 15.40 21.48 5.63
N GLY A 59 15.52 20.20 5.27
CA GLY A 59 15.60 19.75 3.89
C GLY A 59 14.32 19.10 3.36
N ILE A 60 14.13 19.19 2.04
CA ILE A 60 13.10 18.47 1.27
C ILE A 60 13.81 17.72 0.15
N TYR A 61 13.55 16.41 0.07
CA TYR A 61 14.27 15.49 -0.80
C TYR A 61 13.30 14.63 -1.59
N SER A 62 13.51 14.53 -2.90
CA SER A 62 12.74 13.63 -3.76
C SER A 62 13.33 12.24 -3.76
N LEU A 63 12.49 11.22 -3.55
CA LEU A 63 12.81 9.82 -3.70
C LEU A 63 11.94 9.24 -4.82
N ASN A 64 12.56 8.77 -5.90
CA ASN A 64 11.87 8.04 -6.94
C ASN A 64 11.59 6.61 -6.48
N THR A 65 10.36 6.15 -6.59
CA THR A 65 9.93 4.82 -6.18
C THR A 65 9.10 4.14 -7.27
N THR A 66 9.19 2.81 -7.34
CA THR A 66 8.47 1.97 -8.31
C THR A 66 7.10 1.52 -7.79
N ILE A 67 6.60 2.14 -6.70
CA ILE A 67 5.28 1.82 -6.12
C ILE A 67 4.17 2.16 -7.12
N LYS A 68 3.16 1.28 -7.20
CA LYS A 68 2.04 1.36 -8.17
C LYS A 68 1.22 2.68 -8.13
N LYS A 69 1.39 3.53 -7.11
CA LYS A 69 0.73 4.83 -6.94
C LYS A 69 1.69 5.82 -6.29
N GLY A 70 2.10 6.85 -7.03
CA GLY A 70 3.04 7.88 -6.57
C GLY A 70 4.48 7.53 -6.93
N SER A 71 4.93 7.95 -8.11
CA SER A 71 6.30 7.66 -8.61
C SER A 71 7.39 8.41 -7.83
N ILE A 72 7.01 9.46 -7.10
CA ILE A 72 7.90 10.35 -6.37
C ILE A 72 7.34 10.50 -4.96
N LEU A 73 8.19 10.30 -3.96
CA LEU A 73 7.95 10.69 -2.58
C LEU A 73 8.81 11.90 -2.25
N TYR A 74 8.29 12.80 -1.42
CA TYR A 74 9.04 13.89 -0.84
C TYR A 74 9.27 13.60 0.63
N ILE A 75 10.53 13.40 1.01
CA ILE A 75 10.96 13.28 2.38
C ILE A 75 11.24 14.69 2.88
N VAL A 76 10.47 15.12 3.87
CA VAL A 76 10.65 16.40 4.53
C VAL A 76 11.25 16.15 5.90
N ASN A 77 12.31 16.87 6.22
CA ASN A 77 12.89 16.88 7.56
C ASN A 77 12.72 18.28 8.16
N ASP A 78 11.64 18.47 8.92
CA ASP A 78 11.42 19.71 9.66
C ASP A 78 12.04 19.60 11.05
N ASN A 79 13.31 20.03 11.16
CA ASN A 79 14.04 20.07 12.42
C ASN A 79 14.11 18.74 13.19
N GLY A 80 14.26 17.63 12.47
CA GLY A 80 14.29 16.27 13.01
C GLY A 80 12.94 15.55 12.94
N ASN A 81 11.86 16.26 12.62
CA ASN A 81 10.54 15.67 12.40
C ASN A 81 10.40 15.29 10.93
N PHE A 82 10.37 13.98 10.67
CA PHE A 82 10.20 13.46 9.33
C PHE A 82 8.72 13.31 8.98
N HIS A 83 8.37 13.70 7.75
CA HIS A 83 7.13 13.31 7.11
C HIS A 83 7.36 13.05 5.63
N VAL A 84 6.56 12.13 5.07
CA VAL A 84 6.72 11.66 3.68
C VAL A 84 5.48 11.98 2.89
N LEU A 85 5.59 12.94 1.98
CA LEU A 85 4.49 13.36 1.11
C LEU A 85 4.54 12.59 -0.21
N ILE A 86 3.37 12.24 -0.73
CA ILE A 86 3.22 11.65 -2.06
C ILE A 86 3.27 12.78 -3.08
N GLY A 87 4.18 12.68 -4.05
CA GLY A 87 4.44 13.67 -5.09
C GLY A 87 3.36 13.73 -6.18
N THR A 88 2.10 13.59 -5.81
CA THR A 88 0.95 13.54 -6.70
C THR A 88 -0.20 14.35 -6.12
N ASP A 89 -0.75 15.24 -6.93
CA ASP A 89 -1.90 16.08 -6.59
C ASP A 89 -3.14 15.20 -6.38
N PRO A 90 -3.84 15.31 -5.24
CA PRO A 90 -5.03 14.51 -4.98
C PRO A 90 -6.26 14.86 -5.82
N TYR A 91 -6.30 16.02 -6.47
CA TYR A 91 -7.40 16.46 -7.33
C TYR A 91 -7.41 15.72 -8.68
N ASP A 92 -6.28 15.70 -9.38
CA ASP A 92 -6.17 15.20 -10.76
C ASP A 92 -5.11 14.10 -10.95
N ASN A 93 -4.40 13.72 -9.88
CA ASN A 93 -3.24 12.82 -9.91
C ASN A 93 -2.07 13.31 -10.78
N CYS A 94 -1.98 14.61 -11.04
CA CYS A 94 -0.82 15.22 -11.67
C CYS A 94 0.39 15.21 -10.72
N ARG A 95 1.61 15.28 -11.26
CA ARG A 95 2.80 15.40 -10.41
C ARG A 95 2.84 16.76 -9.72
N VAL A 96 3.43 16.80 -8.53
CA VAL A 96 3.80 18.06 -7.86
C VAL A 96 5.32 18.20 -7.79
N ARG A 97 5.81 19.44 -7.79
CA ARG A 97 7.22 19.80 -7.63
C ARG A 97 7.43 20.70 -6.42
N TRP A 98 8.56 20.56 -5.75
CA TRP A 98 9.00 21.50 -4.73
C TRP A 98 9.57 22.77 -5.35
N LEU A 99 9.01 23.93 -5.01
CA LEU A 99 9.49 25.25 -5.43
C LEU A 99 10.27 25.91 -4.28
N ARG A 100 11.60 25.70 -4.28
CA ARG A 100 12.48 26.14 -3.18
C ARG A 100 12.39 27.63 -2.84
N HIS A 101 12.19 28.52 -3.81
CA HIS A 101 12.12 29.96 -3.53
C HIS A 101 10.78 30.38 -2.91
N GLU A 102 9.71 29.66 -3.23
CA GLU A 102 8.35 29.96 -2.76
C GLU A 102 7.97 29.15 -1.52
N GLN A 103 8.80 28.16 -1.17
CA GLN A 103 8.56 27.23 -0.07
C GLN A 103 7.22 26.49 -0.17
N VAL A 104 6.83 26.09 -1.39
CA VAL A 104 5.60 25.35 -1.65
C VAL A 104 5.82 24.15 -2.57
N PHE A 105 4.98 23.13 -2.44
CA PHE A 105 4.75 22.18 -3.52
C PHE A 105 3.72 22.74 -4.48
N ALA A 106 4.00 22.68 -5.78
CA ALA A 106 3.12 23.16 -6.83
C ALA A 106 2.79 22.04 -7.83
N SER A 107 1.53 21.95 -8.24
CA SER A 107 1.10 21.08 -9.33
C SER A 107 1.72 21.51 -10.66
N TYR A 108 2.01 20.54 -11.53
CA TYR A 108 2.38 20.83 -12.93
C TYR A 108 1.15 21.14 -13.80
N CYS A 109 -0.06 20.77 -13.38
CA CYS A 109 -1.27 20.82 -14.20
C CYS A 109 -2.23 21.95 -13.82
N THR A 110 -2.28 22.32 -12.54
CA THR A 110 -3.20 23.33 -12.00
C THR A 110 -2.44 24.37 -11.18
N ASP A 111 -3.16 25.36 -10.66
CA ASP A 111 -2.66 26.36 -9.71
C ASP A 111 -2.64 25.85 -8.25
N ALA A 112 -2.76 24.53 -8.06
CA ALA A 112 -2.74 23.91 -6.75
C ALA A 112 -1.37 24.07 -6.07
N ARG A 113 -1.41 24.55 -4.83
CA ARG A 113 -0.24 24.80 -3.98
C ARG A 113 -0.43 24.18 -2.62
N TYR A 114 0.66 23.67 -2.07
CA TYR A 114 0.70 23.03 -0.76
C TYR A 114 1.92 23.50 0.01
N ASP A 115 1.81 23.61 1.33
CA ASP A 115 2.94 24.00 2.18
C ASP A 115 3.94 22.85 2.40
N ILE A 116 4.97 23.09 3.22
CA ILE A 116 6.01 22.09 3.53
C ILE A 116 5.47 20.82 4.21
N HIS A 117 4.30 20.89 4.82
CA HIS A 117 3.62 19.77 5.47
C HIS A 117 2.57 19.11 4.56
N GLY A 118 2.45 19.59 3.32
CA GLY A 118 1.47 19.12 2.34
C GLY A 118 0.06 19.66 2.58
N ARG A 119 -0.13 20.64 3.47
CA ARG A 119 -1.45 21.27 3.68
C ARG A 119 -1.83 22.10 2.47
N TRP A 120 -3.09 22.06 2.10
CA TRP A 120 -3.62 22.85 0.99
C TRP A 120 -3.46 24.35 1.25
N LEU A 121 -3.00 25.09 0.23
CA LEU A 121 -2.88 26.55 0.26
C LEU A 121 -3.77 27.22 -0.79
N SER A 122 -3.84 26.66 -2.00
CA SER A 122 -4.65 27.19 -3.10
C SER A 122 -4.97 26.11 -4.14
N GLY A 123 -5.87 26.43 -5.06
CA GLY A 123 -6.24 25.62 -6.23
C GLY A 123 -7.54 24.84 -6.08
N PRO A 124 -7.90 24.00 -7.07
CA PRO A 124 -9.23 23.38 -7.15
C PRO A 124 -9.44 22.21 -6.17
N GLY A 125 -8.36 21.66 -5.60
CA GLY A 125 -8.44 20.51 -4.69
C GLY A 125 -9.20 20.79 -3.40
N SER A 126 -9.85 19.75 -2.85
CA SER A 126 -10.60 19.82 -1.59
C SER A 126 -9.78 19.44 -0.36
N ARG A 127 -8.49 19.11 -0.52
CA ARG A 127 -7.61 18.61 0.53
C ARG A 127 -6.13 18.73 0.16
N GLY A 128 -5.26 18.58 1.14
CA GLY A 128 -3.80 18.58 0.99
C GLY A 128 -3.23 17.29 0.37
N LEU A 129 -1.91 17.25 0.24
CA LEU A 129 -1.16 16.11 -0.27
C LEU A 129 -1.29 14.90 0.65
N ASP A 130 -1.36 13.74 0.02
CA ASP A 130 -1.33 12.47 0.75
C ASP A 130 0.05 12.17 1.27
N ARG A 131 0.10 11.34 2.31
CA ARG A 131 1.34 10.96 2.99
C ARG A 131 1.40 9.48 3.27
N TYR A 132 2.62 8.98 3.42
CA TYR A 132 2.88 7.67 4.02
C TYR A 132 3.32 7.87 5.47
N GLU A 133 3.03 6.89 6.31
CA GLU A 133 3.57 6.88 7.66
C GLU A 133 5.07 6.65 7.62
N CYS A 134 5.81 7.34 8.49
CA CYS A 134 7.22 7.10 8.67
C CYS A 134 7.64 7.18 10.13
N PHE A 135 8.64 6.40 10.50
CA PHE A 135 9.13 6.30 11.88
C PHE A 135 10.61 5.91 11.89
N MET A 136 11.27 6.12 13.03
CA MET A 136 12.64 5.69 13.25
C MET A 136 12.68 4.24 13.77
N HIS A 137 13.47 3.38 13.14
CA HIS A 137 13.66 2.00 13.57
C HIS A 137 15.13 1.57 13.40
N HIS A 138 15.78 1.17 14.49
CA HIS A 138 17.20 0.79 14.51
C HIS A 138 18.13 1.80 13.80
N GLY A 139 17.89 3.10 14.01
CA GLY A 139 18.68 4.18 13.41
C GLY A 139 18.35 4.50 11.95
N ASN A 140 17.38 3.81 11.35
CA ASN A 140 16.91 4.09 9.99
C ASN A 140 15.58 4.84 10.02
N LEU A 141 15.38 5.73 9.06
CA LEU A 141 14.06 6.24 8.70
C LEU A 141 13.35 5.17 7.90
N VAL A 142 12.21 4.70 8.40
CA VAL A 142 11.37 3.68 7.76
C VAL A 142 10.10 4.33 7.23
N ILE A 143 9.74 4.04 5.99
CA ILE A 143 8.49 4.49 5.36
C ILE A 143 7.58 3.27 5.19
N ASP A 144 6.38 3.30 5.76
CA ASP A 144 5.34 2.30 5.52
C ASP A 144 4.49 2.68 4.31
N THR A 145 4.64 1.91 3.22
CA THR A 145 4.01 2.17 1.93
C THR A 145 2.68 1.44 1.75
N GLU A 146 2.24 0.66 2.74
CA GLU A 146 0.95 -0.03 2.71
C GLU A 146 -0.21 0.93 3.01
N THR A 147 -0.01 1.84 3.97
CA THR A 147 -1.07 2.74 4.44
C THR A 147 -0.88 4.14 3.89
N ARG A 148 -1.61 4.47 2.82
CA ARG A 148 -1.73 5.86 2.32
C ARG A 148 -2.68 6.65 3.23
N ILE A 149 -2.16 7.71 3.83
CA ILE A 149 -2.92 8.62 4.69
C ILE A 149 -3.39 9.81 3.85
N PRO A 150 -4.72 10.04 3.75
CA PRO A 150 -5.25 11.22 3.07
C PRO A 150 -4.74 12.52 3.68
N GLY A 151 -4.42 13.49 2.83
CA GLY A 151 -4.10 14.86 3.26
C GLY A 151 -5.29 15.55 3.92
N ASP A 152 -4.98 16.53 4.76
CA ASP A 152 -5.99 17.25 5.56
C ASP A 152 -6.99 18.00 4.66
N PRO A 153 -8.28 18.08 5.02
CA PRO A 153 -9.27 18.79 4.22
C PRO A 153 -8.90 20.27 4.06
N ARG A 154 -9.32 20.86 2.93
CA ARG A 154 -9.22 22.30 2.70
C ARG A 154 -9.96 23.02 3.85
N PRO A 155 -9.37 24.07 4.45
CA PRO A 155 -10.06 24.89 5.43
C PRO A 155 -11.37 25.44 4.84
N GLU A 156 -12.46 25.35 5.60
CA GLU A 156 -13.71 25.98 5.22
C GLU A 156 -13.47 27.49 5.03
N GLU A 157 -13.82 28.01 3.86
CA GLU A 157 -13.76 29.43 3.61
C GLU A 157 -14.81 30.08 4.52
N PRO A 158 -14.45 31.10 5.32
CA PRO A 158 -15.43 31.74 6.19
C PRO A 158 -16.60 32.21 5.34
N GLU A 159 -17.79 31.72 5.67
CA GLU A 159 -19.05 32.07 5.02
C GLU A 159 -19.13 33.60 5.01
N GLN A 160 -19.03 34.20 3.83
CA GLN A 160 -19.08 35.65 3.67
C GLN A 160 -20.50 36.09 4.02
N SER A 161 -20.70 36.51 5.27
CA SER A 161 -21.92 37.13 5.79
C SER A 161 -22.09 38.55 5.30
#